data_AF-A0A9X2ICR7-F1
#
_entry.id   AF-A0A9X2ICR7-F1
#
_cell.length_a   1.000
_cell.length_b   1.000
_cell.length_c   1.000
_cell.angle_alpha   90.00
_cell.angle_beta   90.00
_cell.angle_gamma   90.00
#
_symmetry.space_group_name_H-M   'P 1'
#
loop_
_entity.id
_entity.type
_entity.pdbx_description
1 polymer ?
#
loop_
_entity_poly.entity_id
_entity_poly.type
_entity_poly.pdbx_seq_one_letter_code
_entity_poly.pdbx_strand_id
1 'polypeptide(L)'
;MRKILWIILGFAWVCPSFAALDGHLPVFNASKDLLPSPYPVYVIQNSGVINHPYPGATKVMLPTDNSYTDTPGCYVACYSHKPGVYSVSPTISVMGQIRVKGQYVSRVCQPEGYQGIDISADPMFKLLCAKKIPACADEQCWGGGDTGGWFGIQQ
;
A
#
# COMPACT_ATOMS: atom_id res chain seq x y z
N MET A 1 10.60 -11.25 -77.65
CA MET A 1 10.12 -10.13 -76.81
C MET A 1 9.59 -10.67 -75.50
N ARG A 2 10.32 -10.32 -74.43
CA ARG A 2 10.07 -10.30 -72.97
C ARG A 2 8.84 -11.02 -72.37
N LYS A 3 9.12 -12.02 -71.52
CA LYS A 3 8.21 -12.66 -70.54
C LYS A 3 8.04 -11.74 -69.32
N ILE A 4 6.82 -11.52 -68.85
CA ILE A 4 6.51 -10.72 -67.66
C ILE A 4 6.19 -11.67 -66.51
N LEU A 5 7.04 -11.66 -65.50
CA LEU A 5 6.92 -12.42 -64.26
C LEU A 5 6.02 -11.64 -63.28
N TRP A 6 4.95 -12.26 -62.80
CA TRP A 6 4.12 -11.72 -61.73
C TRP A 6 4.75 -12.08 -60.38
N ILE A 7 5.16 -11.07 -59.61
CA ILE A 7 5.59 -11.25 -58.21
C ILE A 7 4.49 -10.70 -57.31
N ILE A 8 3.80 -11.59 -56.61
CA ILE A 8 2.83 -11.26 -55.56
C ILE A 8 3.63 -11.16 -54.26
N LEU A 9 3.86 -9.95 -53.76
CA LEU A 9 4.40 -9.74 -52.41
C LEU A 9 3.25 -9.85 -51.40
N GLY A 10 3.21 -10.94 -50.64
CA GLY A 10 2.33 -11.08 -49.49
C GLY A 10 2.77 -10.14 -48.35
N PHE A 11 1.89 -9.22 -47.97
CA PHE A 11 2.09 -8.34 -46.82
C PHE A 11 1.64 -9.10 -45.57
N ALA A 12 2.56 -9.74 -44.87
CA ALA A 12 2.28 -10.37 -43.59
C ALA A 12 2.05 -9.28 -42.54
N TRP A 13 0.79 -9.05 -42.18
CA TRP A 13 0.41 -8.28 -41.00
C TRP A 13 0.86 -9.05 -39.75
N VAL A 14 2.01 -8.65 -39.21
CA VAL A 14 2.42 -9.05 -37.86
C VAL A 14 1.57 -8.25 -36.89
N CYS A 15 0.49 -8.84 -36.37
CA CYS A 15 -0.11 -8.35 -35.13
C CYS A 15 0.94 -8.55 -34.03
N PRO A 16 1.42 -7.49 -33.34
CA PRO A 16 2.11 -7.71 -32.08
C PRO A 16 1.05 -8.23 -31.11
N SER A 17 1.08 -9.52 -30.84
CA SER A 17 0.39 -10.10 -29.70
C SER A 17 0.89 -9.36 -28.46
N PHE A 18 0.05 -8.52 -27.86
CA PHE A 18 0.28 -8.07 -26.50
C PHE A 18 0.27 -9.32 -25.63
N ALA A 19 1.46 -9.81 -25.29
CA ALA A 19 1.61 -10.73 -24.18
C ALA A 19 1.17 -9.96 -22.94
N ALA A 20 -0.05 -10.22 -22.48
CA ALA A 20 -0.45 -9.91 -21.12
C ALA A 20 0.51 -10.70 -20.23
N LEU A 21 1.54 -10.02 -19.74
CA LEU A 21 2.42 -10.53 -18.70
C LEU A 21 1.50 -10.77 -17.50
N ASP A 22 1.23 -12.05 -17.20
CA ASP A 22 0.53 -12.48 -15.99
C ASP A 22 1.38 -12.06 -14.78
N GLY A 23 1.22 -10.80 -14.39
CA GLY A 23 1.96 -10.17 -13.31
C GLY A 23 1.44 -10.68 -11.97
N HIS A 24 1.90 -11.85 -11.55
CA HIS A 24 1.86 -12.20 -10.14
C HIS A 24 2.67 -11.14 -9.38
N LEU A 25 1.96 -10.18 -8.78
CA LEU A 25 2.59 -9.23 -7.87
C LEU A 25 3.17 -10.02 -6.69
N PRO A 26 4.38 -9.66 -6.22
CA PRO A 26 4.96 -10.33 -5.06
C PRO A 26 4.01 -10.21 -3.86
N VAL A 27 3.62 -11.36 -3.31
CA VAL A 27 2.87 -11.43 -2.06
C VAL A 27 3.89 -11.15 -0.94
N PHE A 28 3.82 -9.97 -0.35
CA PHE A 28 4.69 -9.59 0.76
C PHE A 28 4.12 -10.12 2.08
N ASN A 29 4.91 -10.86 2.84
CA ASN A 29 4.59 -11.14 4.23
C ASN A 29 4.98 -9.92 5.06
N ALA A 30 4.03 -9.03 5.33
CA ALA A 30 4.35 -7.76 6.00
C ALA A 30 4.96 -7.89 7.41
N SER A 31 4.90 -9.09 8.02
CA SER A 31 5.60 -9.35 9.28
C SER A 31 7.09 -9.67 9.12
N LYS A 32 7.49 -10.19 7.96
CA LYS A 32 8.85 -10.62 7.66
C LYS A 32 9.56 -9.70 6.66
N ASP A 33 8.80 -9.19 5.70
CA ASP A 33 9.30 -8.44 4.56
C ASP A 33 9.12 -6.93 4.74
N LEU A 34 10.05 -6.16 4.16
CA LEU A 34 9.90 -4.73 3.99
C LEU A 34 8.99 -4.46 2.79
N LEU A 35 8.02 -3.58 2.96
CA LEU A 35 7.14 -3.17 1.88
C LEU A 35 7.85 -2.14 0.99
N PRO A 36 7.46 -2.01 -0.29
CA PRO A 36 7.85 -0.85 -1.09
C PRO A 36 7.59 0.48 -0.37
N SER A 37 8.49 1.45 -0.53
CA SER A 37 8.34 2.79 0.02
C SER A 37 8.49 3.84 -1.10
N PRO A 38 7.39 4.54 -1.47
CA PRO A 38 6.02 4.41 -0.96
C PRO A 38 5.32 3.11 -1.40
N TYR A 39 4.30 2.68 -0.63
CA TYR A 39 3.56 1.45 -0.87
C TYR A 39 2.32 1.71 -1.75
N PRO A 40 2.11 0.97 -2.85
CA PRO A 40 0.93 1.16 -3.68
C PRO A 40 -0.33 0.58 -2.99
N VAL A 41 -1.39 1.38 -2.92
CA VAL A 41 -2.72 0.94 -2.52
C VAL A 41 -3.75 1.43 -3.55
N TYR A 42 -4.92 0.80 -3.57
CA TYR A 42 -5.94 1.01 -4.58
C TYR A 42 -7.27 1.34 -3.88
N VAL A 43 -7.75 2.55 -4.10
CA VAL A 43 -8.94 3.10 -3.44
C VAL A 43 -10.15 2.89 -4.34
N ILE A 44 -11.15 2.17 -3.83
CA ILE A 44 -12.45 2.02 -4.45
C ILE A 44 -13.38 3.05 -3.81
N GLN A 45 -13.82 4.04 -4.59
CA GLN A 45 -14.69 5.10 -4.09
C GLN A 45 -15.91 4.51 -3.38
N ASN A 46 -16.16 4.98 -2.15
CA ASN A 46 -17.28 4.56 -1.29
C ASN A 46 -17.31 3.08 -0.89
N SER A 47 -16.25 2.29 -1.15
CA SER A 47 -16.24 0.86 -0.83
C SER A 47 -15.07 0.45 0.07
N GLY A 48 -13.87 1.00 -0.14
CA GLY A 48 -12.70 0.63 0.68
C GLY A 48 -11.38 0.78 -0.06
N VAL A 49 -10.34 0.23 0.56
CA VAL A 49 -8.97 0.21 0.03
C VAL A 49 -8.50 -1.23 -0.05
N ILE A 50 -7.62 -1.53 -0.99
CA ILE A 50 -6.97 -2.82 -1.17
C ILE A 50 -5.51 -2.59 -1.58
N ASN A 51 -4.68 -3.61 -1.51
CA ASN A 51 -3.25 -3.53 -1.82
C ASN A 51 -2.82 -4.22 -3.12
N HIS A 52 -3.76 -4.48 -4.03
CA HIS A 52 -3.50 -5.00 -5.36
C HIS A 52 -4.40 -4.29 -6.39
N PRO A 53 -4.01 -4.25 -7.68
CA PRO A 53 -4.83 -3.68 -8.73
C PRO A 53 -6.23 -4.28 -8.76
N TYR A 54 -7.25 -3.44 -8.92
CA TYR A 54 -8.64 -3.88 -9.04
C TYR A 54 -9.42 -2.96 -9.98
N PRO A 55 -10.33 -3.52 -10.81
CA PRO A 55 -11.12 -2.74 -11.75
C PRO A 55 -11.88 -1.59 -11.07
N GLY A 56 -11.73 -0.38 -11.60
CA GLY A 56 -12.37 0.82 -11.05
C GLY A 56 -11.72 1.41 -9.81
N ALA A 57 -10.67 0.80 -9.27
CA ALA A 57 -9.92 1.36 -8.15
C ALA A 57 -8.86 2.38 -8.62
N THR A 58 -8.68 3.45 -7.87
CA THR A 58 -7.64 4.45 -8.11
C THR A 58 -6.37 4.09 -7.36
N LYS A 59 -5.26 3.90 -8.08
CA LYS A 59 -3.95 3.67 -7.45
C LYS A 59 -3.45 4.95 -6.79
N VAL A 60 -3.07 4.85 -5.51
CA VAL A 60 -2.41 5.91 -4.75
C VAL A 60 -1.15 5.36 -4.07
N MET A 61 -0.18 6.24 -3.82
CA MET A 61 1.11 5.85 -3.23
C MET A 61 1.16 6.27 -1.76
N LEU A 62 1.11 5.30 -0.85
CA LEU A 62 1.11 5.50 0.59
C LEU A 62 2.53 5.71 1.13
N PRO A 63 2.86 6.86 1.73
CA PRO A 63 4.13 7.06 2.42
C PRO A 63 4.37 5.94 3.44
N THR A 64 5.51 5.27 3.35
CA THR A 64 5.83 4.07 4.15
C THR A 64 7.22 4.19 4.73
N ASP A 65 7.37 4.28 6.05
CA ASP A 65 8.67 4.24 6.71
C ASP A 65 9.06 2.78 7.05
N ASN A 66 10.24 2.37 6.58
CA ASN A 66 10.83 1.05 6.85
C ASN A 66 12.09 1.16 7.70
N SER A 67 12.21 2.19 8.55
CA SER A 67 13.43 2.40 9.32
C SER A 67 13.68 1.31 10.37
N TYR A 68 12.64 0.63 10.84
CA TYR A 68 12.77 -0.64 11.53
C TYR A 68 12.88 -1.78 10.52
N THR A 69 14.03 -2.48 10.49
CA THR A 69 14.33 -3.52 9.49
C THR A 69 14.29 -4.96 10.00
N ASP A 70 14.25 -5.16 11.32
CA ASP A 70 14.32 -6.51 11.92
C ASP A 70 12.96 -7.24 11.89
N THR A 71 12.94 -8.49 12.36
CA THR A 71 11.71 -9.30 12.44
C THR A 71 11.44 -9.80 13.87
N PRO A 72 10.16 -9.93 14.29
CA PRO A 72 8.95 -9.58 13.55
C PRO A 72 8.68 -8.06 13.56
N GLY A 73 8.04 -7.57 12.49
CA GLY A 73 7.53 -6.21 12.42
C GLY A 73 6.04 -6.14 12.07
N CYS A 74 5.44 -4.97 12.26
CA CYS A 74 4.14 -4.64 11.72
C CYS A 74 4.07 -3.13 11.42
N TYR A 75 3.04 -2.68 10.70
CA TYR A 75 2.90 -1.28 10.28
C TYR A 75 1.80 -0.60 11.06
N VAL A 76 2.15 0.51 11.72
CA VAL A 76 1.21 1.44 12.33
C VAL A 76 0.80 2.45 11.27
N ALA A 77 -0.51 2.64 11.06
CA ALA A 77 -1.01 3.71 10.20
C ALA A 77 -0.97 5.05 10.95
N CYS A 78 -0.63 6.12 10.23
CA CYS A 78 -0.73 7.49 10.71
C CYS A 78 -2.00 8.13 10.19
N TYR A 79 -2.90 8.49 11.09
CA TYR A 79 -4.22 9.04 10.81
C TYR A 79 -4.26 10.54 11.08
N SER A 80 -5.17 11.25 10.41
CA SER A 80 -5.48 12.66 10.69
C SER A 80 -6.94 12.98 10.37
N HIS A 81 -7.43 14.09 10.92
CA HIS A 81 -8.69 14.71 10.50
C HIS A 81 -8.55 15.58 9.24
N LYS A 82 -7.32 15.77 8.75
CA LYS A 82 -7.05 16.45 7.47
C LYS A 82 -7.21 15.50 6.29
N PRO A 83 -7.46 16.03 5.07
CA PRO A 83 -7.37 15.24 3.86
C PRO A 83 -5.99 14.55 3.74
N GLY A 84 -6.00 13.24 3.53
CA GLY A 84 -4.79 12.41 3.39
C GLY A 84 -4.73 11.65 2.07
N VAL A 85 -3.99 10.55 2.06
CA VAL A 85 -3.80 9.67 0.89
C VAL A 85 -5.12 8.98 0.52
N TYR A 86 -5.87 8.54 1.52
CA TYR A 86 -7.23 8.03 1.39
C TYR A 86 -8.00 8.18 2.69
N SER A 87 -9.32 8.14 2.60
CA SER A 87 -10.23 8.28 3.75
C SER A 87 -10.73 6.91 4.20
N VAL A 88 -10.74 6.68 5.52
CA VAL A 88 -11.34 5.49 6.16
C VAL A 88 -12.69 5.82 6.80
N SER A 89 -12.97 7.10 7.01
CA SER A 89 -14.27 7.63 7.40
C SER A 89 -14.43 9.06 6.85
N PRO A 90 -15.62 9.67 6.95
CA PRO A 90 -15.83 11.05 6.51
C PRO A 90 -14.90 12.08 7.15
N THR A 91 -14.33 11.76 8.32
CA THR A 91 -13.50 12.68 9.11
C THR A 91 -12.10 12.14 9.37
N ILE A 92 -11.74 10.96 8.87
CA ILE A 92 -10.44 10.34 9.16
C ILE A 92 -9.81 9.88 7.85
N SER A 93 -8.59 10.36 7.62
CA SER A 93 -7.76 9.94 6.50
C SER A 93 -6.45 9.31 6.99
N VAL A 94 -5.90 8.43 6.16
CA VAL A 94 -4.56 7.87 6.35
C VAL A 94 -3.55 8.76 5.64
N MET A 95 -2.51 9.13 6.37
CA MET A 95 -1.43 10.01 5.91
C MET A 95 -0.18 9.22 5.50
N GLY A 96 0.00 8.03 6.05
CA GLY A 96 1.17 7.18 5.86
C GLY A 96 1.15 5.97 6.79
N GLN A 97 2.21 5.19 6.77
CA GLN A 97 2.42 4.06 7.67
C GLN A 97 3.89 3.91 8.06
N ILE A 98 4.14 3.32 9.24
CA ILE A 98 5.48 3.18 9.82
C ILE A 98 5.65 1.77 10.32
N ARG A 99 6.73 1.10 9.88
CA ARG A 99 7.11 -0.21 10.39
C ARG A 99 7.70 -0.08 11.80
N VAL A 100 7.21 -0.90 12.71
CA VAL A 100 7.68 -0.98 14.10
C VAL A 100 7.89 -2.44 14.50
N LYS A 101 8.66 -2.65 15.58
CA LYS A 101 8.77 -3.97 16.21
C LYS A 101 7.42 -4.38 16.77
N GLY A 102 6.97 -5.58 16.42
CA GLY A 102 5.64 -6.06 16.78
C GLY A 102 5.16 -7.13 15.83
N GLN A 103 3.88 -7.46 15.92
CA GLN A 103 3.26 -8.49 15.11
C GLN A 103 1.84 -8.11 14.74
N TYR A 104 1.35 -8.66 13.63
CA TYR A 104 -0.07 -8.59 13.33
C TYR A 104 -0.83 -9.62 14.18
N VAL A 105 -1.91 -9.17 14.82
CA VAL A 105 -2.94 -10.05 15.37
C VAL A 105 -4.19 -9.84 14.52
N SER A 106 -4.53 -10.84 13.73
CA SER A 106 -5.48 -10.68 12.61
C SER A 106 -5.00 -9.53 11.70
N ARG A 107 -5.80 -8.48 11.55
CA ARG A 107 -5.53 -7.29 10.72
C ARG A 107 -4.89 -6.11 11.46
N VAL A 108 -4.65 -6.24 12.76
CA VAL A 108 -4.20 -5.14 13.61
C VAL A 108 -2.73 -5.31 13.97
N CYS A 109 -1.90 -4.33 13.62
CA CYS A 109 -0.53 -4.25 14.11
C CYS A 109 -0.54 -4.02 15.62
N GLN A 110 0.06 -4.94 16.36
CA GLN A 110 0.30 -4.84 17.79
C GLN A 110 1.81 -4.65 18.03
N PRO A 111 2.25 -3.40 18.25
CA PRO A 111 3.63 -3.11 18.61
C PRO A 111 4.07 -3.88 19.87
N GLU A 112 5.36 -4.17 19.99
CA GLU A 112 5.91 -4.81 21.20
C GLU A 112 5.56 -3.99 22.45
N GLY A 113 4.97 -4.65 23.46
CA GLY A 113 4.50 -4.00 24.68
C GLY A 113 3.09 -3.42 24.63
N TYR A 114 2.41 -3.44 23.48
CA TYR A 114 1.05 -2.91 23.28
C TYR A 114 0.02 -4.00 22.90
N GLN A 115 0.25 -5.23 23.36
CA GLN A 115 -0.63 -6.36 23.03
C GLN A 115 -2.04 -6.14 23.59
N GLY A 116 -3.04 -6.15 22.71
CA GLY A 116 -4.44 -5.92 23.07
C GLY A 116 -4.77 -4.49 23.54
N ILE A 117 -3.85 -3.54 23.38
CA ILE A 117 -4.02 -2.14 23.78
C ILE A 117 -4.26 -1.28 22.55
N ASP A 118 -5.25 -0.37 22.62
CA ASP A 118 -5.42 0.66 21.61
C ASP A 118 -4.32 1.73 21.74
N ILE A 119 -3.51 1.87 20.69
CA ILE A 119 -2.39 2.80 20.63
C ILE A 119 -2.79 4.21 20.18
N SER A 120 -4.06 4.42 19.81
CA SER A 120 -4.55 5.68 19.20
C SER A 120 -4.33 6.93 20.05
N ALA A 121 -4.41 6.78 21.38
CA ALA A 121 -4.23 7.87 22.32
C ALA A 121 -2.76 8.07 22.76
N ASP A 122 -1.87 7.12 22.47
CA ASP A 122 -0.53 7.10 23.04
C ASP A 122 0.39 8.16 22.39
N PRO A 123 1.00 9.07 23.18
CA PRO A 123 1.86 10.13 22.66
C PRO A 123 3.07 9.63 21.86
N MET A 124 3.59 8.45 22.17
CA MET A 124 4.75 7.89 21.46
C MET A 124 4.46 7.71 19.97
N PHE A 125 3.26 7.21 19.62
CA PHE A 125 2.91 7.00 18.22
C PHE A 125 2.54 8.30 17.50
N LYS A 126 2.04 9.31 18.21
CA LYS A 126 1.86 10.67 17.66
C LYS A 126 3.21 11.28 17.27
N LEU A 127 4.19 11.22 18.17
CA LEU A 127 5.56 11.68 17.92
C LEU A 127 6.23 10.90 16.79
N LEU A 128 6.02 9.57 16.76
CA LEU A 128 6.54 8.72 15.69
C LEU A 128 5.95 9.13 14.33
N CYS A 129 4.64 9.34 14.24
CA CYS A 129 3.98 9.84 13.03
C CYS A 129 4.51 11.19 12.58
N ALA A 130 4.61 12.16 13.50
CA ALA A 130 5.13 13.50 13.18
C ALA A 130 6.58 13.48 12.68
N LYS A 131 7.41 12.60 13.25
CA LYS A 131 8.83 12.47 12.88
C LYS A 131 9.03 11.81 11.50
N LYS A 132 8.18 10.86 11.14
CA LYS A 132 8.43 9.95 10.01
C LYS A 132 7.57 10.22 8.79
N ILE A 133 6.39 10.80 8.97
CA ILE A 133 5.45 11.08 7.88
C ILE A 133 5.38 12.60 7.68
N PRO A 134 5.85 13.15 6.55
CA PRO A 134 5.88 14.60 6.34
C PRO A 134 4.52 15.30 6.48
N ALA A 135 3.44 14.64 6.06
CA ALA A 135 2.07 15.15 6.19
C ALA A 135 1.57 15.24 7.65
N CYS A 136 2.32 14.68 8.61
CA CYS A 136 2.03 14.67 10.03
C CYS A 136 2.97 15.57 10.86
N ALA A 137 3.86 16.33 10.21
CA ALA A 137 4.89 17.12 10.88
C ALA A 137 4.35 18.23 11.81
N ASP A 138 3.07 18.54 11.71
CA ASP A 138 2.35 19.50 12.56
C ASP A 138 1.77 18.88 13.84
N GLU A 139 2.11 17.62 14.13
CA GLU A 139 1.67 16.86 15.31
C GLU A 139 0.14 16.67 15.41
N GLN A 140 -0.59 16.84 14.32
CA GLN A 140 -2.04 16.60 14.26
C GLN A 140 -2.41 15.17 13.85
N CYS A 141 -1.42 14.29 13.74
CA CYS A 141 -1.64 12.88 13.47
C CYS A 141 -1.58 12.01 14.73
N TRP A 142 -2.19 10.83 14.63
CA TRP A 142 -2.04 9.77 15.62
C TRP A 142 -1.75 8.43 14.96
N GLY A 143 -1.16 7.50 15.69
CA GLY A 143 -0.90 6.15 15.20
C GLY A 143 -2.06 5.21 15.52
N GLY A 144 -2.41 4.30 14.61
CA GLY A 144 -3.35 3.21 14.88
C GLY A 144 -2.87 1.89 14.29
N GLY A 145 -3.16 0.79 14.98
CA GLY A 145 -2.72 -0.55 14.57
C GLY A 145 -3.56 -1.15 13.44
N ASP A 146 -4.83 -0.74 13.33
CA ASP A 146 -5.64 -0.99 12.14
C ASP A 146 -5.14 -0.05 11.03
N THR A 147 -4.99 -0.53 9.80
CA THR A 147 -4.63 0.29 8.64
C THR A 147 -5.84 0.60 7.74
N GLY A 148 -7.06 0.51 8.27
CA GLY A 148 -8.30 0.67 7.50
C GLY A 148 -8.77 -0.65 6.87
N GLY A 149 -8.41 -1.78 7.47
CA GLY A 149 -8.99 -3.09 7.17
C GLY A 149 -8.47 -3.84 5.95
N TRP A 150 -7.51 -3.31 5.20
CA TRP A 150 -7.01 -3.95 3.97
C TRP A 150 -5.69 -4.69 4.12
N PHE A 151 -5.11 -4.68 5.32
CA PHE A 151 -3.81 -5.29 5.61
C PHE A 151 -3.94 -6.44 6.62
N GLY A 152 -3.14 -7.50 6.47
CA GLY A 152 -3.16 -8.67 7.37
C GLY A 152 -4.19 -9.76 7.03
N ILE A 153 -4.93 -9.65 5.92
CA ILE A 153 -5.90 -10.66 5.45
C ILE A 153 -5.27 -11.61 4.39
N GLN A 154 -4.02 -11.39 4.00
CA GLN A 154 -3.32 -12.13 2.94
C GLN A 154 -2.34 -13.18 3.46
N GLN A 155 -2.66 -13.82 4.58
CA GLN A 155 -1.91 -15.00 5.02
C GLN A 155 -2.29 -16.23 4.19
#